data_AF-A0A1Q4E736-F1
#
_entry.id   AF-A0A1Q4E736-F1
#
_cell.length_a   1.000
_cell.length_b   1.000
_cell.length_c   1.000
_cell.angle_alpha   90.00
_cell.angle_beta   90.00
_cell.angle_gamma   90.00
#
_symmetry.space_group_name_H-M   'P 1'
#
loop_
_entity.id
_entity.type
_entity.pdbx_description
1 polymer ?
#
loop_
_entity_poly.entity_id
_entity_poly.type
_entity_poly.pdbx_seq_one_letter_code
_entity_poly.pdbx_strand_id
1 'polypeptide(L)'
;MDVVWLDVQMWTGLRGHFHPFLDVACDPPEPVPQVEGDWQRWATLNLGSVAAHEQWQSGRYSYTAERRDDGGRAVEVFAHGVWDWSGPP
;
A
#
# COMPACT_ATOMS: atom_id res chain seq x y z
N MET A 1 14.83 -12.26 -4.93
CA MET A 1 14.36 -10.88 -5.12
C MET A 1 13.67 -10.51 -3.82
N ASP A 2 14.13 -9.49 -3.11
CA ASP A 2 13.36 -8.96 -1.99
C ASP A 2 12.11 -8.31 -2.58
N VAL A 3 10.92 -8.74 -2.16
CA VAL A 3 9.64 -8.16 -2.59
C VAL A 3 9.05 -7.44 -1.40
N VAL A 4 8.55 -6.23 -1.63
CA VAL A 4 7.75 -5.48 -0.66
C VAL A 4 6.30 -5.56 -1.09
N TRP A 5 5.45 -6.03 -0.19
CA TRP A 5 4.01 -6.10 -0.37
C TRP A 5 3.36 -4.83 0.16
N LEU A 6 2.39 -4.31 -0.59
CA LEU A 6 1.47 -3.28 -0.16
C LEU A 6 0.09 -3.90 0.02
N ASP A 7 -0.32 -4.11 1.25
CA ASP A 7 -1.62 -4.66 1.60
C ASP A 7 -2.63 -3.55 1.72
N VAL A 8 -3.55 -3.49 0.77
CA VAL A 8 -4.48 -2.38 0.63
C VAL A 8 -5.85 -2.77 1.14
N GLN A 9 -6.43 -1.89 1.93
CA GLN A 9 -7.81 -1.98 2.37
C GLN A 9 -8.56 -0.71 1.98
N MET A 10 -9.83 -0.83 1.62
CA MET A 10 -10.68 0.30 1.25
C MET A 10 -11.72 0.57 2.33
N TRP A 11 -11.90 1.83 2.70
CA TRP A 11 -12.99 2.24 3.57
C TRP A 11 -14.31 2.11 2.83
N THR A 12 -15.22 1.28 3.36
CA THR A 12 -16.59 1.20 2.82
C THR A 12 -17.54 1.89 3.79
N GLY A 13 -18.14 3.01 3.36
CA GLY A 13 -19.05 3.80 4.19
C GLY A 13 -20.27 3.01 4.69
N LEU A 14 -20.63 1.93 4.00
CA LEU A 14 -21.74 1.04 4.36
C LEU A 14 -21.47 0.18 5.60
N ARG A 15 -20.20 -0.06 5.95
CA ARG A 15 -19.82 -0.98 7.03
C ARG A 15 -19.02 -0.31 8.15
N GLY A 16 -18.58 0.93 7.96
CA GLY A 16 -17.89 1.72 8.99
C GLY A 16 -16.50 1.20 9.36
N HIS A 17 -15.85 0.44 8.48
CA HIS A 17 -14.47 -0.01 8.63
C HIS A 17 -13.79 -0.26 7.27
N PHE A 18 -12.47 -0.47 7.31
CA PHE A 18 -11.67 -0.87 6.16
C PHE A 18 -11.87 -2.34 5.81
N HIS A 19 -11.98 -2.64 4.51
CA HIS A 19 -12.10 -3.99 3.98
C HIS A 19 -10.90 -4.34 3.10
N PRO A 20 -10.40 -5.59 3.16
CA PRO A 20 -9.38 -6.07 2.23
C PRO A 20 -9.78 -5.75 0.79
N PHE A 21 -8.83 -5.19 0.05
CA PHE A 21 -9.06 -4.72 -1.31
C PHE A 21 -8.11 -5.37 -2.30
N LEU A 22 -6.80 -5.18 -2.12
CA LEU A 22 -5.78 -5.74 -3.02
C LEU A 22 -4.44 -5.86 -2.30
N ASP A 23 -3.65 -6.86 -2.68
CA ASP A 23 -2.24 -6.96 -2.33
C ASP A 23 -1.40 -6.62 -3.57
N VAL A 24 -0.47 -5.67 -3.45
CA VAL A 24 0.42 -5.26 -4.55
C VAL A 24 1.84 -5.71 -4.23
N ALA A 25 2.44 -6.51 -5.12
CA ALA A 25 3.86 -6.84 -5.05
C ALA A 25 4.68 -5.74 -5.75
N CYS A 26 5.67 -5.20 -5.04
CA CYS A 26 6.57 -4.17 -5.55
C CYS A 26 8.03 -4.56 -5.35
N ASP A 27 8.88 -4.13 -6.28
CA ASP A 27 10.31 -4.09 -6.02
C ASP A 27 10.63 -3.02 -4.96
N PRO A 28 11.55 -3.29 -4.01
CA PRO A 28 11.94 -2.33 -3.00
C PRO A 28 12.60 -1.10 -3.65
N PRO A 29 12.40 0.10 -3.08
CA PRO A 29 13.09 1.30 -3.51
C PRO A 29 14.61 1.17 -3.34
N GLU A 30 15.35 1.71 -4.32
CA GLU A 30 16.81 1.83 -4.27
C GLU A 30 17.20 3.33 -4.20
N PRO A 31 17.90 3.78 -3.14
CA PRO A 31 18.35 3.03 -1.97
C PRO A 31 17.21 2.65 -1.02
N VAL A 32 17.41 1.58 -0.23
CA VAL A 32 16.44 1.15 0.78
C VAL A 32 16.26 2.23 1.84
N PRO A 33 15.03 2.76 2.05
CA PRO A 33 14.75 3.78 3.02
C PRO A 33 15.04 3.30 4.44
N GLN A 34 15.66 4.18 5.22
CA GLN A 34 16.06 3.91 6.60
C GLN A 34 15.05 4.43 7.62
N VAL A 35 14.04 5.17 7.16
CA VAL A 35 13.03 5.80 8.01
C VAL A 35 11.64 5.54 7.46
N GLU A 36 10.66 5.37 8.36
CA GLU A 36 9.28 5.06 8.01
C GLU A 36 8.64 6.10 7.07
N GLY A 37 8.91 7.40 7.27
CA GLY A 37 8.30 8.46 6.46
C GLY A 37 8.66 8.38 4.97
N ASP A 38 9.84 7.86 4.63
CA ASP A 38 10.24 7.65 3.24
C ASP A 38 9.56 6.40 2.64
N TRP A 39 9.36 5.36 3.45
CA TRP A 39 8.53 4.21 3.07
C TRP A 39 7.06 4.61 2.84
N GLN A 40 6.48 5.46 3.68
CA GLN A 40 5.13 5.99 3.49
C GLN A 40 5.00 6.79 2.19
N ARG A 41 6.01 7.62 1.87
CA ARG A 41 6.04 8.36 0.61
C ARG A 41 6.14 7.43 -0.59
N TRP A 42 7.05 6.46 -0.54
CA TRP A 42 7.19 5.45 -1.59
C TRP A 42 5.90 4.65 -1.80
N ALA A 43 5.25 4.20 -0.73
CA ALA A 43 4.02 3.42 -0.79
C ALA A 43 2.89 4.23 -1.45
N THR A 44 2.67 5.47 -1.03
CA THR A 44 1.60 6.31 -1.60
C THR A 44 1.86 6.70 -3.06
N LEU A 45 3.12 6.85 -3.50
CA LEU A 45 3.45 7.07 -4.92
C LEU A 45 3.17 5.83 -5.79
N ASN A 46 3.55 4.63 -5.31
CA ASN A 46 3.26 3.38 -6.01
C ASN A 46 1.75 3.12 -6.06
N LEU A 47 1.05 3.26 -4.93
CA LEU A 47 -0.40 3.11 -4.86
C LEU A 47 -1.12 4.12 -5.75
N GLY A 48 -0.65 5.37 -5.83
CA GLY A 48 -1.19 6.35 -6.78
C GLY A 48 -1.10 5.90 -8.24
N SER A 49 0.04 5.30 -8.61
CA SER A 49 0.25 4.78 -9.97
C SER A 49 -0.63 3.57 -10.27
N VAL A 50 -0.73 2.63 -9.32
CA VAL A 50 -1.60 1.45 -9.44
C VAL A 50 -3.07 1.87 -9.47
N ALA A 51 -3.49 2.77 -8.58
CA ALA A 51 -4.87 3.25 -8.51
C ALA A 51 -5.30 3.97 -9.79
N ALA A 52 -4.40 4.74 -10.43
CA ALA A 52 -4.66 5.35 -11.72
C ALA A 52 -4.75 4.31 -12.84
N HIS A 53 -3.80 3.37 -12.90
CA HIS A 53 -3.75 2.32 -13.92
C HIS A 53 -4.98 1.39 -13.87
N GLU A 54 -5.34 0.94 -12.68
CA GLU A 54 -6.45 0.02 -12.40
C GLU A 54 -7.80 0.75 -12.21
N GLN A 55 -7.84 2.07 -12.42
CA GLN A 55 -9.05 2.89 -12.34
C GLN A 55 -9.82 2.75 -11.02
N TRP A 56 -9.10 2.79 -9.89
CA TRP A 56 -9.71 2.68 -8.57
C TRP A 56 -10.70 3.82 -8.31
N GLN A 57 -11.75 3.50 -7.57
CA GLN A 57 -12.74 4.48 -7.14
C GLN A 57 -12.09 5.52 -6.21
N SER A 58 -12.54 6.77 -6.31
CA SER A 58 -12.16 7.78 -5.33
C SER A 58 -12.63 7.36 -3.94
N GLY A 59 -11.79 7.51 -2.93
CA GLY A 59 -12.13 7.09 -1.58
C GLY A 59 -10.92 7.04 -0.65
N ARG A 60 -11.19 6.55 0.55
CA ARG A 60 -10.18 6.39 1.60
C ARG A 60 -9.65 4.96 1.59
N TYR A 61 -8.34 4.83 1.57
CA TYR A 61 -7.63 3.55 1.57
C TYR A 61 -6.67 3.50 2.77
N SER A 62 -6.45 2.33 3.34
CA SER A 62 -5.33 2.07 4.23
C SER A 62 -4.38 1.10 3.56
N TYR A 63 -3.10 1.18 3.92
CA TYR A 63 -2.09 0.28 3.42
C TYR A 63 -1.11 -0.15 4.51
N THR A 64 -0.52 -1.33 4.31
CA THR A 64 0.68 -1.79 5.04
C THR A 64 1.76 -2.12 4.02
N ALA A 65 2.95 -1.53 4.18
CA ALA A 65 4.15 -1.89 3.43
C ALA A 65 4.98 -2.88 4.24
N GLU A 66 5.12 -4.11 3.74
CA GLU A 66 5.75 -5.18 4.49
C GLU A 66 6.56 -6.13 3.61
N ARG A 67 7.53 -6.81 4.23
CA ARG A 67 8.17 -7.99 3.65
C ARG A 67 7.52 -9.23 4.23
N ARG A 68 7.30 -10.23 3.38
CA ARG A 68 6.69 -11.51 3.76
C ARG A 68 7.67 -12.66 3.57
N ASP A 69 7.53 -13.71 4.38
CA ASP A 69 8.20 -14.99 4.13
C ASP A 69 7.52 -15.80 3.02
N ASP A 70 8.09 -16.94 2.65
CA ASP A 70 7.52 -17.85 1.64
C ASP A 70 6.13 -18.39 2.01
N GLY A 71 5.74 -18.30 3.29
CA GLY A 71 4.42 -18.66 3.80
C GLY A 71 3.40 -17.51 3.76
N GLY A 72 3.79 -16.35 3.22
CA GLY A 72 2.94 -15.15 3.15
C GLY A 72 2.77 -14.42 4.48
N ARG A 73 3.60 -14.71 5.49
CA ARG A 73 3.53 -14.05 6.80
C ARG A 73 4.44 -12.84 6.80
N ALA A 74 3.95 -11.72 7.32
CA ALA A 74 4.75 -10.53 7.54
C ALA A 74 5.95 -10.84 8.44
N VAL A 75 7.16 -10.64 7.92
CA VAL A 75 8.42 -10.74 8.68
C VAL A 75 8.92 -9.37 9.12
N GLU A 76 8.54 -8.32 8.42
CA GLU A 76 8.95 -6.95 8.68
C GLU A 76 7.92 -5.97 8.13
N VAL A 77 7.49 -5.01 8.94
CA VAL A 77 6.57 -3.93 8.52
C VAL A 77 7.37 -2.65 8.44
N PHE A 78 7.44 -2.06 7.25
CA PHE A 78 8.23 -0.85 6.96
C PHE A 78 7.44 0.42 7.23
N ALA A 79 6.15 0.41 6.90
CA ALA A 79 5.24 1.53 7.08
C ALA A 79 3.79 1.07 7.01
N HIS A 80 2.91 1.86 7.56
CA HIS A 80 1.48 1.73 7.36
C HIS A 80 0.84 3.12 7.37
N GLY A 81 -0.33 3.26 6.76
CA GLY A 81 -0.97 4.56 6.68
C GLY A 81 -2.36 4.53 6.10
N VAL A 82 -2.98 5.71 6.13
CA VAL A 82 -4.25 5.99 5.46
C VAL A 82 -4.00 7.05 4.41
N TRP A 83 -4.58 6.86 3.24
CA TRP A 83 -4.42 7.71 2.07
C TRP A 83 -5.78 7.91 1.38
N ASP A 84 -6.10 9.16 1.07
CA ASP A 84 -7.31 9.52 0.32
C ASP A 84 -6.94 9.65 -1.17
N TRP A 85 -7.59 8.84 -2.01
CA TRP A 85 -7.44 8.85 -3.47
C TRP A 85 -8.59 9.61 -4.13
N SER A 86 -8.29 10.61 -4.95
CA SER A 86 -9.29 11.43 -5.64
C SER A 86 -9.54 11.04 -7.09
N GLY A 87 -8.84 10.02 -7.60
CA GLY A 87 -8.79 9.71 -9.03
C GLY A 87 -7.55 10.31 -9.72
N PRO A 88 -7.28 9.91 -10.97
CA PRO A 88 -6.18 10.47 -11.74
C PRO A 88 -6.35 11.99 -11.93
N PRO A 89 -5.23 12.75 -12.00
CA PRO A 89 -5.28 14.17 -12.36
C PRO A 89 -5.81 14.42 -13.78
#